data_AF-A0A7U7CZE4-F1
#
_entry.id   AF-A0A7U7CZE4-F1
#
_cell.length_a   1.000
_cell.length_b   1.000
_cell.length_c   1.000
_cell.angle_alpha   90.00
_cell.angle_beta   90.00
_cell.angle_gamma   90.00
#
_symmetry.space_group_name_H-M   'P 1'
#
loop_
_entity.id
_entity.type
_entity.pdbx_description
1 polymer ?
#
loop_
_entity_poly.entity_id
_entity_poly.type
_entity_poly.pdbx_seq_one_letter_code
_entity_poly.pdbx_strand_id
1 'polypeptide(L)'
;MKTITLNITVTGGASILGIIYKIFKKGSTVPLFEKTENGTFSEEFELNEDAEYDLYIIGSNPLSTERNTRIKIDGDITLSEDSDLNPANRKGNGYLLTYHFKVNNKKGS
;
A
#
# COMPACT_ATOMS: atom_id res chain seq x y z
N MET A 1 1.64 16.01 11.48
CA MET A 1 1.69 15.19 10.25
C MET A 1 2.62 14.03 10.53
N LYS A 2 2.38 12.88 9.91
CA LYS A 2 3.17 11.67 10.08
C LYS A 2 3.53 11.10 8.73
N THR A 3 4.79 10.71 8.61
CA THR A 3 5.31 9.97 7.47
C THR A 3 4.84 8.53 7.53
N ILE A 4 4.13 8.10 6.49
CA ILE A 4 3.74 6.71 6.24
C ILE A 4 4.50 6.23 5.01
N THR A 5 5.06 5.03 5.04
CA THR A 5 5.85 4.49 3.94
C THR A 5 5.17 3.26 3.33
N LEU A 6 4.93 3.28 2.03
CA LEU A 6 4.53 2.11 1.25
C LEU A 6 5.76 1.50 0.58
N ASN A 7 6.06 0.25 0.91
CA ASN A 7 7.14 -0.52 0.32
C ASN A 7 6.55 -1.65 -0.54
N ILE A 8 6.86 -1.65 -1.84
CA ILE A 8 6.50 -2.71 -2.77
C ILE A 8 7.77 -3.33 -3.33
N THR A 9 7.93 -4.64 -3.13
CA THR A 9 9.04 -5.42 -3.66
C THR A 9 8.54 -6.45 -4.65
N VAL A 10 8.99 -6.36 -5.90
CA VAL A 10 8.65 -7.29 -6.97
C VAL A 10 9.83 -8.24 -7.21
N THR A 11 9.56 -9.53 -7.34
CA THR A 11 10.53 -10.58 -7.63
C THR A 11 10.08 -11.39 -8.84
N GLY A 12 11.05 -11.89 -9.62
CA GLY A 12 10.79 -12.66 -10.84
C GLY A 12 10.51 -11.79 -12.08
N GLY A 13 10.79 -10.49 -12.04
CA GLY A 13 10.65 -9.55 -13.16
C GLY A 13 9.93 -8.26 -12.78
N ALA A 14 9.21 -7.66 -13.73
CA ALA A 14 8.35 -6.50 -13.55
C ALA A 14 6.86 -6.85 -13.70
N SER A 15 5.98 -6.06 -13.09
CA SER A 15 4.53 -6.15 -13.31
C SER A 15 4.22 -5.86 -14.78
N ILE A 16 3.36 -6.67 -15.40
CA ILE A 16 2.98 -6.53 -16.81
C ILE A 16 1.98 -5.39 -17.03
N LEU A 17 1.05 -5.22 -16.09
CA LEU A 17 -0.02 -4.23 -16.14
C LEU A 17 0.27 -3.00 -15.26
N GLY A 18 1.48 -2.92 -14.68
CA GLY A 18 1.82 -1.95 -13.66
C GLY A 18 1.25 -2.27 -12.28
N ILE A 19 1.65 -1.48 -11.30
CA ILE A 19 1.22 -1.53 -9.91
C ILE A 19 0.77 -0.13 -9.57
N ILE A 20 -0.52 0.01 -9.32
CA ILE A 20 -1.18 1.27 -9.01
C ILE A 20 -1.46 1.27 -7.52
N TYR A 21 -1.09 2.34 -6.83
CA TYR A 21 -1.62 2.60 -5.50
C TYR A 21 -2.44 3.89 -5.50
N LYS A 22 -3.47 3.94 -4.64
CA LYS A 22 -4.29 5.12 -4.40
C LYS A 22 -4.57 5.26 -2.92
N ILE A 23 -4.31 6.44 -2.35
CA ILE A 23 -4.64 6.77 -0.96
C ILE A 23 -5.77 7.79 -0.94
N PHE A 24 -6.83 7.48 -0.19
CA PHE A 24 -7.97 8.36 0.04
C PHE A 24 -8.02 8.71 1.51
N LYS A 25 -8.37 9.95 1.83
CA LYS A 25 -8.91 10.25 3.16
C LYS A 25 -10.28 9.60 3.28
N LYS A 26 -10.58 8.93 4.40
CA LYS A 26 -11.86 8.22 4.57
C LYS A 26 -13.05 9.11 4.25
N GLY A 27 -13.97 8.60 3.42
CA GLY A 27 -15.13 9.33 2.91
C GLY A 27 -14.87 10.26 1.72
N SER A 28 -13.63 10.41 1.26
CA SER A 28 -13.29 11.11 0.02
C SER A 28 -13.44 10.18 -1.18
N THR A 29 -13.92 10.74 -2.30
CA THR A 29 -13.92 10.07 -3.62
C THR A 29 -12.72 10.48 -4.47
N VAL A 30 -11.92 11.45 -4.02
CA VAL A 30 -10.74 11.95 -4.72
C VAL A 30 -9.49 11.42 -4.00
N PRO A 31 -8.55 10.76 -4.73
CA PRO A 31 -7.31 10.29 -4.13
C PRO A 31 -6.42 11.49 -3.77
N LEU A 32 -5.78 11.41 -2.61
CA LEU A 32 -4.73 12.35 -2.22
C LEU A 32 -3.42 12.05 -2.96
N PHE A 33 -3.14 10.76 -3.14
CA PHE A 33 -1.96 10.27 -3.84
C PHE A 33 -2.36 9.15 -4.78
N GLU A 34 -1.81 9.18 -5.99
CA GLU A 34 -1.94 8.12 -6.98
C GLU A 34 -0.66 8.05 -7.80
N LYS A 35 -0.15 6.82 -7.99
CA LYS A 35 1.02 6.56 -8.83
C LYS A 35 0.92 5.17 -9.42
N THR A 36 1.56 4.99 -10.57
CA THR A 36 1.71 3.70 -11.23
C THR A 36 3.19 3.43 -11.45
N GLU A 37 3.64 2.24 -11.06
CA GLU A 37 5.03 1.79 -11.21
C GLU A 37 5.06 0.32 -11.65
N ASN A 38 6.11 -0.08 -12.37
CA ASN A 38 6.19 -1.44 -12.91
C ASN A 38 7.09 -2.38 -12.09
N GLY A 39 7.88 -1.85 -11.14
CA GLY A 39 8.91 -2.60 -10.42
C GLY A 39 8.83 -2.43 -8.91
N THR A 40 9.95 -2.73 -8.24
CA THR A 40 10.13 -2.45 -6.81
C THR A 40 10.22 -0.94 -6.59
N PHE A 41 9.47 -0.42 -5.63
CA PHE A 41 9.54 0.99 -5.24
C PHE A 41 9.18 1.18 -3.76
N SER A 42 9.53 2.35 -3.24
CA SER A 42 9.13 2.83 -1.92
C SER A 42 8.62 4.26 -2.07
N GLU A 43 7.53 4.57 -1.40
CA GLU A 43 6.90 5.89 -1.44
C GLU A 43 6.55 6.34 -0.03
N GLU A 44 6.82 7.61 0.28
CA GLU A 44 6.50 8.24 1.55
C GLU A 44 5.33 9.21 1.40
N PHE A 45 4.43 9.22 2.38
CA PHE A 45 3.26 10.09 2.43
C PHE A 45 3.24 10.86 3.74
N GLU A 46 3.07 12.18 3.67
CA GLU A 46 2.78 13.01 4.83
C GLU A 46 1.27 13.07 5.05
N LEU A 47 0.80 12.36 6.08
CA LEU A 47 -0.63 12.27 6.41
C LEU A 47 -0.95 12.98 7.73
N ASN A 48 -2.21 13.38 7.88
CA ASN A 48 -2.68 14.05 9.09
C ASN A 48 -2.85 13.03 10.22
N GLU A 49 -2.45 13.42 11.43
CA GLU A 49 -2.68 12.65 12.64
C GLU A 49 -4.17 12.58 12.98
N ASP A 50 -4.55 11.53 13.69
CA ASP A 50 -5.93 11.26 14.13
C ASP A 50 -6.96 11.20 12.99
N ALA A 51 -6.50 11.07 11.74
CA ALA A 51 -7.34 10.89 10.56
C ALA A 51 -7.27 9.44 10.04
N GLU A 52 -8.34 9.04 9.35
CA GLU A 52 -8.50 7.72 8.75
C GLU A 52 -8.34 7.78 7.24
N TYR A 53 -7.76 6.72 6.68
CA TYR A 53 -7.38 6.62 5.28
C TYR A 53 -7.65 5.22 4.73
N ASP A 54 -7.94 5.18 3.43
CA ASP A 54 -8.09 3.96 2.65
C ASP A 54 -6.97 3.92 1.60
N LEU A 55 -6.18 2.84 1.61
CA LEU A 55 -5.14 2.57 0.61
C LEU A 55 -5.57 1.36 -0.23
N TYR A 56 -5.65 1.57 -1.53
CA TYR A 56 -5.89 0.53 -2.52
C TYR A 56 -4.63 0.28 -3.33
N ILE A 57 -4.26 -0.98 -3.51
CA ILE A 57 -3.14 -1.39 -4.35
C ILE A 57 -3.63 -2.44 -5.34
N ILE A 58 -3.54 -2.12 -6.62
CA ILE A 58 -3.95 -2.99 -7.72
C ILE A 58 -2.74 -3.24 -8.59
N GLY A 59 -2.48 -4.48 -8.95
CA GLY A 59 -1.38 -4.77 -9.85
C GLY A 59 -1.39 -6.18 -10.39
N SER A 60 -0.36 -6.45 -11.18
CA SER A 60 -0.06 -7.77 -11.69
C SER A 60 1.31 -8.24 -11.22
N ASN A 61 1.50 -9.55 -11.18
CA ASN A 61 2.82 -10.12 -10.97
C ASN A 61 3.54 -10.33 -12.31
N PRO A 62 4.87 -10.47 -12.29
CA PRO A 62 5.64 -10.86 -13.47
C PRO A 62 5.19 -12.19 -14.08
N LEU A 63 5.45 -12.38 -15.38
CA LEU A 63 5.25 -13.65 -16.07
C LEU A 63 6.44 -14.60 -15.83
N SER A 64 6.61 -15.02 -14.57
CA SER A 64 7.68 -15.91 -14.14
C SER A 64 7.18 -16.95 -13.11
N THR A 65 7.89 -18.07 -13.00
CA THR A 65 7.67 -19.07 -11.93
C THR A 65 8.10 -18.55 -10.55
N GLU A 66 9.02 -17.58 -10.51
CA GLU A 66 9.50 -16.93 -9.28
C GLU A 66 8.69 -15.68 -8.91
N ARG A 67 7.56 -15.44 -9.60
CA ARG A 67 6.77 -14.23 -9.43
C ARG A 67 6.32 -14.05 -7.99
N ASN A 68 6.58 -12.88 -7.44
CA ASN A 68 6.05 -12.48 -6.15
C ASN A 68 6.03 -10.95 -6.06
N THR A 69 4.96 -10.39 -5.50
CA THR A 69 4.96 -9.02 -5.02
C THR A 69 4.73 -9.04 -3.53
N ARG A 70 5.67 -8.47 -2.77
CA ARG A 70 5.55 -8.24 -1.34
C ARG A 70 5.18 -6.78 -1.12
N ILE A 71 4.10 -6.55 -0.40
CA ILE A 71 3.57 -5.22 -0.09
C ILE A 71 3.64 -5.02 1.43
N LYS A 72 4.13 -3.87 1.87
CA LYS A 72 4.16 -3.49 3.28
C LYS A 72 3.89 -2.01 3.44
N ILE A 73 2.97 -1.65 4.34
CA ILE A 73 2.77 -0.28 4.80
C ILE A 73 3.38 -0.14 6.19
N ASP A 74 4.20 0.89 6.39
CA ASP A 74 4.92 1.17 7.62
C ASP A 74 4.60 2.58 8.13
N GLY A 75 4.62 2.77 9.45
CA GLY A 75 4.39 4.05 10.11
C GLY A 75 3.67 3.92 11.44
N ASP A 76 3.45 5.05 12.12
CA ASP A 76 2.63 5.12 13.34
C ASP A 76 1.13 4.99 12.96
N ILE A 77 0.67 3.80 12.55
CA ILE A 77 -0.72 3.54 12.13
C ILE A 77 -1.37 2.39 12.89
N THR A 78 -2.70 2.41 12.95
CA THR A 78 -3.51 1.28 13.39
C THR A 78 -4.36 0.79 12.21
N LEU A 79 -4.15 -0.46 11.80
CA LEU A 79 -4.92 -1.11 10.74
C LEU A 79 -6.26 -1.64 11.27
N SER A 80 -7.33 -1.48 10.50
CA SER A 80 -8.62 -2.11 10.77
C SER A 80 -8.59 -3.60 10.45
N GLU A 81 -9.44 -4.39 11.13
CA GLU A 81 -9.48 -5.86 11.03
C GLU A 81 -9.84 -6.39 9.64
N ASP A 82 -10.54 -5.58 8.84
CA ASP A 82 -10.94 -5.87 7.47
C ASP A 82 -9.86 -5.54 6.43
N SER A 83 -8.71 -5.01 6.87
CA SER A 83 -7.55 -4.80 6.00
C SER A 83 -6.93 -6.12 5.57
N ASP A 84 -6.31 -6.12 4.39
CA ASP A 84 -5.39 -7.18 4.00
C ASP A 84 -4.22 -7.31 4.98
N LEU A 85 -3.56 -8.47 4.95
CA LEU A 85 -2.38 -8.72 5.76
C LEU A 85 -1.28 -7.67 5.47
N ASN A 86 -0.58 -7.25 6.52
CA ASN A 86 0.56 -6.36 6.41
C ASN A 86 1.76 -6.94 7.19
N PRO A 87 2.85 -7.37 6.53
CA PRO A 87 3.05 -7.40 5.08
C PRO A 87 2.19 -8.47 4.38
N ALA A 88 1.85 -8.22 3.11
CA ALA A 88 1.23 -9.21 2.23
C ALA A 88 2.22 -9.73 1.18
N ASN A 89 2.07 -11.00 0.79
CA ASN A 89 2.75 -11.59 -0.35
C ASN A 89 1.72 -12.07 -1.38
N ARG A 90 1.90 -11.70 -2.65
CA ARG A 90 1.00 -12.06 -3.75
C ARG A 90 1.77 -12.80 -4.83
N LYS A 91 1.36 -14.03 -5.15
CA LYS A 91 1.97 -14.91 -6.17
C LYS A 91 1.07 -15.23 -7.37
N GLY A 92 -0.21 -14.84 -7.33
CA GLY A 92 -1.15 -15.01 -8.44
C GLY A 92 -0.89 -14.04 -9.60
N ASN A 93 -1.65 -14.12 -10.69
CA ASN A 93 -1.43 -13.26 -11.87
C ASN A 93 -1.72 -11.79 -11.61
N GLY A 94 -2.78 -11.51 -10.85
CA GLY A 94 -3.19 -10.18 -10.42
C GLY A 94 -3.52 -10.14 -8.94
N TYR A 95 -3.60 -8.95 -8.38
CA TYR A 95 -3.99 -8.74 -7.00
C TYR A 95 -4.67 -7.39 -6.81
N LEU A 96 -5.54 -7.38 -5.81
CA LEU A 96 -6.06 -6.19 -5.14
C LEU A 96 -5.69 -6.34 -3.66
N LEU A 97 -5.23 -5.25 -3.06
CA LEU A 97 -5.10 -5.13 -1.61
C LEU A 97 -5.80 -3.87 -1.15
N THR A 98 -6.46 -3.98 -0.01
CA THR A 98 -7.13 -2.87 0.66
C THR A 98 -6.60 -2.77 2.08
N TYR A 99 -6.17 -1.56 2.46
CA TYR A 99 -5.78 -1.23 3.83
C TYR A 99 -6.60 -0.05 4.33
N HIS A 100 -7.31 -0.25 5.43
CA HIS A 100 -8.03 0.78 6.16
C HIS A 100 -7.23 1.08 7.42
N PHE A 101 -6.79 2.32 7.61
CA PHE A 101 -5.95 2.67 8.75
C PHE A 101 -6.21 4.05 9.32
N LYS A 102 -5.99 4.18 10.64
CA LYS A 102 -5.91 5.46 11.35
C LYS A 102 -4.45 5.82 11.59
N VAL A 103 -4.09 7.08 11.34
CA VAL A 103 -2.77 7.62 11.71
C VAL A 103 -2.77 7.97 13.19
N ASN A 104 -1.86 7.38 13.94
CA ASN A 104 -1.78 7.55 15.39
C ASN A 104 -1.06 8.86 15.74
N ASN A 105 -1.67 9.63 16.63
CA ASN A 105 -1.00 10.73 17.32
C ASN A 105 -0.09 10.14 18.41
N LYS A 106 1.22 10.42 18.35
CA LYS A 106 2.12 10.01 19.43
C LYS A 106 1.86 10.92 20.65
N LYS A 107 1.02 10.45 21.57
CA LYS A 107 1.15 10.79 22.99
C LYS A 107 1.48 9.54 23.79
N GLY A 108 2.74 9.44 24.22
CA GLY A 108 3.12 8.58 25.34
C GLY A 108 4.11 7.46 25.02
N SER A 109 5.40 7.74 25.20
CA SER A 109 6.18 7.12 26.28
C SER A 109 7.21 8.15 26.77
#